data_AF-A0A9D8BPI3-F1
#
_entry.id   AF-A0A9D8BPI3-F1
#
_cell.length_a   1.000
_cell.length_b   1.000
_cell.length_c   1.000
_cell.angle_alpha   90.00
_cell.angle_beta   90.00
_cell.angle_gamma   90.00
#
_symmetry.space_group_name_H-M   'P 1'
#
loop_
_entity.id
_entity.type
_entity.pdbx_description
1 polymer ?
#
loop_
_entity_poly.entity_id
_entity_poly.type
_entity_poly.pdbx_seq_one_letter_code
_entity_poly.pdbx_strand_id
1 'polypeptide(L)'
;MKPVRFSEHAQSRLRQRGATEEEILECIHQSPRAAQHGGRFSARKIFLFGGISPVNNQQYRFKTIEPIFAEEPDEIVVVTVKVYYSNEETDS
;
A
#
# COMPACT_ATOMS: atom_id res chain seq x y z
N MET A 1 10.74 -10.42 -12.47
CA MET A 1 9.82 -9.52 -11.72
C MET A 1 9.53 -8.33 -12.62
N LYS A 2 8.26 -7.94 -12.77
CA LYS A 2 7.93 -6.72 -13.52
C LYS A 2 8.38 -5.49 -12.71
N PRO A 3 8.95 -4.45 -13.33
CA PRO A 3 9.22 -3.19 -12.65
C PRO A 3 7.91 -2.59 -12.12
N VAL A 4 7.94 -2.09 -10.89
CA VAL A 4 6.82 -1.36 -10.29
C VAL A 4 7.07 0.12 -10.48
N ARG A 5 6.18 0.80 -11.19
CA ARG A 5 6.24 2.24 -11.45
C ARG A 5 5.20 2.97 -10.61
N PHE A 6 5.67 3.94 -9.83
CA PHE A 6 4.80 4.83 -9.09
C PHE A 6 4.50 6.06 -9.93
N SER A 7 3.22 6.42 -10.06
CA SER A 7 2.86 7.73 -10.57
C SER A 7 3.30 8.82 -9.58
N GLU A 8 3.57 10.05 -10.05
CA GLU A 8 3.87 11.17 -9.14
C GLU A 8 2.79 11.36 -8.08
N HIS A 9 1.52 11.11 -8.45
CA HIS A 9 0.40 11.15 -7.53
C HIS A 9 0.50 10.07 -6.46
N ALA A 10 0.87 8.83 -6.83
CA ALA A 10 1.11 7.76 -5.87
C ALA A 10 2.28 8.08 -4.93
N GLN A 11 3.40 8.62 -5.45
CA GLN A 11 4.54 9.01 -4.62
C GLN A 11 4.18 10.11 -3.60
N SER A 12 3.42 11.12 -4.02
CA SER A 12 2.93 12.13 -3.08
C SER A 12 2.01 11.54 -2.02
N ARG A 13 1.13 10.61 -2.40
CA ARG A 13 0.22 9.93 -1.47
C ARG A 13 0.96 9.05 -0.47
N LEU A 14 2.01 8.34 -0.90
CA LEU A 14 2.86 7.52 -0.03
C LEU A 14 3.44 8.34 1.12
N ARG A 15 4.08 9.47 0.81
CA ARG A 15 4.67 10.36 1.82
C ARG A 15 3.61 10.94 2.75
N GLN A 16 2.47 11.39 2.21
CA GLN A 16 1.38 11.94 3.03
C GLN A 16 0.74 10.90 3.96
N ARG A 17 0.72 9.64 3.54
CA ARG A 17 0.07 8.54 4.27
C ARG A 17 1.04 7.69 5.07
N GLY A 18 2.33 8.05 5.15
CA GLY A 18 3.32 7.32 5.94
C GLY A 18 3.61 5.90 5.44
N ALA A 19 3.51 5.68 4.13
CA ALA A 19 3.94 4.43 3.48
C ALA A 19 5.22 4.68 2.67
N THR A 20 6.07 3.66 2.62
CA THR A 20 7.36 3.66 1.89
C THR A 20 7.24 2.88 0.59
N GLU A 21 8.13 3.13 -0.36
CA GLU A 21 8.12 2.39 -1.63
C GLU A 21 8.43 0.89 -1.39
N GLU A 22 9.33 0.59 -0.47
CA GLU A 22 9.71 -0.75 -0.07
C GLU A 22 8.51 -1.56 0.45
N GLU A 23 7.68 -0.97 1.32
CA GLU A 23 6.48 -1.62 1.84
C GLU A 23 5.47 -1.95 0.73
N ILE A 24 5.38 -1.09 -0.30
CA ILE A 24 4.49 -1.34 -1.43
C ILE A 24 5.02 -2.47 -2.30
N LEU A 25 6.32 -2.46 -2.60
CA LEU A 25 6.98 -3.54 -3.34
C LEU A 25 6.78 -4.87 -2.60
N GLU A 26 7.00 -4.86 -1.28
CA GLU A 26 6.80 -6.03 -0.44
C GLU A 26 5.35 -6.51 -0.47
N CYS A 27 4.38 -5.61 -0.38
CA CYS A 27 2.96 -5.94 -0.48
C CYS A 27 2.60 -6.55 -1.86
N ILE A 28 3.06 -5.94 -2.96
CA ILE A 28 2.78 -6.41 -4.33
C ILE A 28 3.42 -7.78 -4.63
N HIS A 29 4.61 -8.04 -4.06
CA HIS A 29 5.36 -9.26 -4.32
C HIS A 29 5.05 -10.41 -3.36
N GLN A 30 4.73 -10.13 -2.09
CA GLN A 30 4.53 -11.16 -1.07
C GLN A 30 3.06 -11.43 -0.74
N SER A 31 2.15 -10.48 -0.96
CA SER A 31 0.74 -10.68 -0.68
C SER A 31 -0.03 -11.21 -1.89
N PRO A 32 -1.09 -12.01 -1.67
CA PRO A 32 -2.03 -12.36 -2.72
C PRO A 32 -2.63 -11.11 -3.36
N ARG A 33 -2.81 -11.16 -4.68
CA ARG A 33 -3.46 -10.10 -5.45
C ARG A 33 -4.96 -10.36 -5.47
N ALA A 34 -5.73 -9.36 -5.05
CA ALA A 34 -7.17 -9.34 -5.18
C ALA A 34 -7.57 -8.57 -6.45
N ALA A 35 -8.44 -9.16 -7.27
CA ALA A 35 -8.99 -8.46 -8.44
C ALA A 35 -9.92 -7.33 -7.97
N GLN A 36 -9.75 -6.16 -8.55
CA GLN A 36 -10.55 -4.96 -8.30
C GLN A 36 -11.30 -4.54 -9.57
N HIS A 37 -12.29 -3.67 -9.38
CA HIS A 37 -13.11 -3.18 -10.48
C HIS A 37 -12.27 -2.43 -11.53
N GLY A 38 -12.57 -2.66 -12.81
CA GLY A 38 -11.90 -2.00 -13.93
C GLY A 38 -10.53 -2.57 -14.28
N GLY A 39 -10.31 -3.87 -14.09
CA GLY A 39 -9.06 -4.55 -14.49
C GLY A 39 -7.85 -4.21 -13.63
N ARG A 40 -8.08 -3.70 -12.42
CA ARG A 40 -7.03 -3.37 -11.45
C ARG A 40 -6.85 -4.51 -10.46
N PHE A 41 -5.72 -4.49 -9.78
CA PHE A 41 -5.42 -5.38 -8.68
C PHE A 41 -5.16 -4.57 -7.41
N SER A 42 -5.47 -5.16 -6.27
CA SER A 42 -4.99 -4.67 -4.99
C SER A 42 -4.23 -5.77 -4.27
N ALA A 43 -3.21 -5.39 -3.53
CA ALA A 43 -2.59 -6.25 -2.54
C ALA A 43 -2.85 -5.63 -1.17
N ARG A 44 -2.86 -6.44 -0.11
CA ARG A 44 -3.00 -5.95 1.27
C ARG A 44 -1.95 -6.63 2.14
N LYS A 45 -1.28 -5.85 2.98
CA LYS A 45 -0.33 -6.37 3.96
C LYS A 45 -0.33 -5.51 5.22
N ILE A 46 -0.29 -6.18 6.37
CA ILE A 46 -0.15 -5.55 7.69
C ILE A 46 1.33 -5.43 8.01
N PHE A 47 1.75 -4.25 8.43
CA PHE A 47 3.11 -3.93 8.85
C PHE A 47 3.11 -3.45 10.30
N LEU A 48 4.16 -3.80 11.03
CA LEU A 48 4.40 -3.26 12.36
C LEU A 48 4.86 -1.80 12.22
N PHE A 49 4.08 -0.86 12.75
CA PHE A 49 4.37 0.57 12.67
C PHE A 49 4.97 1.11 13.98
N GLY A 50 4.33 0.80 15.12
CA GLY A 50 4.80 1.18 16.45
C GLY A 50 4.98 2.68 16.70
N GLY A 51 4.34 3.55 15.91
CA GLY A 51 4.61 4.99 15.86
C GLY A 51 3.36 5.87 15.90
N ILE A 52 3.56 7.18 15.76
CA ILE A 52 2.49 8.18 15.66
C ILE A 52 2.10 8.35 14.19
N SER A 53 0.82 8.16 13.87
CA SER A 53 0.32 8.32 12.50
C SER A 53 0.40 9.78 12.04
N PRO A 54 0.90 10.06 10.83
CA PRO A 54 0.91 11.41 10.25
C PRO A 54 -0.50 11.93 9.91
N VAL A 55 -1.53 11.07 9.95
CA VAL A 55 -2.88 11.43 9.51
C VAL A 55 -3.70 12.06 10.64
N ASN A 56 -3.57 11.55 11.87
CA ASN A 56 -4.38 11.99 13.01
C ASN A 56 -3.56 12.18 14.30
N ASN A 57 -2.24 12.06 14.21
CA ASN A 57 -1.32 12.20 15.34
C ASN A 57 -1.60 11.24 16.51
N GLN A 58 -2.21 10.08 16.24
CA GLN A 58 -2.47 9.02 17.22
C GLN A 58 -1.42 7.90 17.12
N GLN A 59 -1.14 7.23 18.24
CA GLN A 59 -0.22 6.11 18.28
C GLN A 59 -0.91 4.83 17.79
N TYR A 60 -0.24 4.15 16.85
CA TYR A 60 -0.71 2.89 16.30
C TYR A 60 0.38 1.82 16.33
N ARG A 61 0.00 0.60 16.69
CA ARG A 61 0.89 -0.55 16.67
C ARG A 61 1.10 -1.07 15.25
N PHE A 62 0.04 -1.09 14.45
CA PHE A 62 0.04 -1.66 13.11
C PHE A 62 -0.42 -0.63 12.08
N LYS A 63 0.06 -0.83 10.85
CA LYS A 63 -0.51 -0.16 9.68
C LYS A 63 -0.76 -1.17 8.58
N THR A 64 -1.90 -1.09 7.93
CA THR A 64 -2.25 -1.93 6.80
C THR A 64 -2.08 -1.11 5.54
N ILE A 65 -1.25 -1.60 4.63
CA ILE A 65 -0.97 -0.96 3.35
C ILE A 65 -1.71 -1.74 2.26
N GLU A 66 -2.50 -1.01 1.48
CA GLU A 66 -3.30 -1.54 0.38
C GLU A 66 -3.01 -0.74 -0.90
N PRO A 67 -1.98 -1.12 -1.68
CA PRO A 67 -1.76 -0.56 -3.01
C PRO A 67 -2.80 -1.08 -3.98
N ILE A 68 -3.35 -0.17 -4.79
CA ILE A 68 -4.17 -0.45 -5.96
C ILE A 68 -3.33 -0.13 -7.19
N PHE A 69 -3.13 -1.14 -8.03
CA PHE A 69 -2.26 -1.07 -9.20
C PHE A 69 -2.89 -1.71 -10.43
N ALA A 70 -2.49 -1.24 -11.60
CA ALA A 70 -2.77 -1.92 -12.87
C ALA A 70 -1.55 -2.78 -13.22
N GLU A 71 -1.82 -4.00 -13.69
CA GLU A 71 -0.76 -4.88 -14.19
C GLU A 71 -0.75 -4.80 -15.71
N GLU A 72 0.23 -4.08 -16.25
CA GLU A 72 0.48 -3.99 -17.68
C GLU A 72 1.38 -5.16 -18.12
N PRO A 73 1.52 -5.41 -19.44
CA PRO A 73 2.38 -6.47 -19.94
C PRO A 73 3.82 -6.37 -19.43
N ASP A 74 4.37 -5.14 -19.40
CA ASP A 74 5.78 -4.89 -19.12
C ASP A 74 6.04 -4.28 -17.72
N GLU A 75 5.02 -3.70 -17.07
CA GLU A 75 5.18 -2.99 -15.80
C GLU A 75 3.96 -3.12 -14.89
N ILE A 76 4.13 -2.78 -13.61
CA ILE A 76 3.04 -2.65 -12.64
C ILE A 76 2.91 -1.18 -12.29
N VAL A 77 1.78 -0.56 -12.63
CA VAL A 77 1.54 0.86 -12.39
C VAL A 77 0.73 1.06 -11.12
N VAL A 78 1.34 1.62 -10.08
CA VAL A 78 0.64 1.94 -8.83
C VAL A 78 -0.19 3.22 -9.02
N VAL A 79 -1.51 3.05 -8.95
CA VAL A 79 -2.48 4.13 -9.17
C VAL A 79 -2.82 4.83 -7.87
N THR A 80 -3.03 4.08 -6.79
CA THR A 80 -3.46 4.62 -5.51
C THR A 80 -2.93 3.74 -4.38
N VAL A 81 -2.63 4.36 -3.26
CA VAL A 81 -2.22 3.64 -2.05
C VAL A 81 -3.12 4.08 -0.91
N LYS A 82 -3.71 3.09 -0.23
CA LYS A 82 -4.44 3.31 1.01
C LYS A 82 -3.60 2.81 2.17
N VAL A 83 -3.57 3.58 3.23
CA VAL A 83 -2.90 3.22 4.49
C VAL A 83 -3.94 3.34 5.59
N TYR A 84 -4.15 2.23 6.28
CA TYR A 84 -5.01 2.14 7.44
C TYR A 84 -4.13 1.97 8.67
N TYR A 85 -4.54 2.57 9.78
CA TYR A 85 -3.81 2.47 11.03
C TYR A 85 -4.70 1.80 12.06
N SER A 86 -4.15 0.79 12.75
CA SER A 86 -4.88 0.01 13.74
C SER A 86 -3.98 -0.35 14.93
N ASN A 87 -4.60 -0.57 16.08
CA ASN A 87 -3.92 -1.12 17.27
C ASN A 87 -4.08 -2.64 17.38
N GLU A 88 -4.82 -3.22 16.45
CA GLU A 88 -5.12 -4.64 16.34
C GLU A 88 -4.58 -5.14 14.99
N GLU A 89 -4.04 -6.35 14.98
CA GLU A 89 -3.61 -7.04 13.76
C GLU A 89 -4.83 -7.66 13.07
N THR A 90 -5.78 -6.82 12.66
CA THR A 90 -7.04 -7.28 12.09
C THR A 90 -7.23 -6.72 10.69
N ASP A 91 -7.49 -7.59 9.73
CA ASP A 91 -7.74 -7.26 8.31
C ASP A 91 -9.20 -6.81 8.07
N SER A 92 -9.74 -5.94 8.94
CA SER A 92 -11.15 -5.54 8.89
C SER A 92 -11.58 -4.86 7.58
#